data_AF-A0A1S2VEW4-F1
#
_entry.id   AF-A0A1S2VEW4-F1
#
_cell.length_a   1.000
_cell.length_b   1.000
_cell.length_c   1.000
_cell.angle_alpha   90.00
_cell.angle_beta   90.00
_cell.angle_gamma   90.00
#
_symmetry.space_group_name_H-M   'P 1'
#
loop_
_entity.id
_entity.type
_entity.pdbx_description
1 polymer ?
#
loop_
_entity_poly.entity_id
_entity_poly.type
_entity_poly.pdbx_seq_one_letter_code
_entity_poly.pdbx_strand_id
1 'polypeptide(L)'
;MWESKWEVLRKLLSDPLSVLHPFILLPMAGQLLLLVAAFRPGTPRWLIRLATGSIDLLLYFMAIIGLFSQNRRILLSTLPFTAASVLAFRELRKE
;
A
#
# COMPACT_ATOMS: atom_id res chain seq x y z
N MET A 1 -20.82 -3.03 -4.46
CA MET A 1 -19.56 -2.66 -3.76
C MET A 1 -18.81 -3.86 -3.16
N TRP A 2 -19.47 -5.02 -2.93
CA TRP A 2 -18.81 -6.28 -2.54
C TRP A 2 -18.24 -7.07 -3.72
N GLU A 3 -18.83 -6.95 -4.91
CA GLU A 3 -18.44 -7.74 -6.09
C GLU A 3 -16.97 -7.54 -6.47
N SER A 4 -16.48 -6.30 -6.52
CA SER A 4 -15.10 -6.00 -6.92
C SER A 4 -14.03 -6.63 -5.99
N LYS A 5 -14.30 -6.76 -4.68
CA LYS A 5 -13.36 -7.44 -3.76
C LYS A 5 -13.35 -8.94 -3.98
N TRP A 6 -14.54 -9.52 -4.20
CA TRP A 6 -14.70 -10.94 -4.46
C TRP A 6 -14.19 -11.34 -5.84
N GLU A 7 -14.24 -10.42 -6.79
CA GLU A 7 -13.79 -10.61 -8.17
C GLU A 7 -12.26 -10.61 -8.27
N VAL A 8 -11.57 -9.79 -7.47
CA VAL A 8 -10.10 -9.87 -7.33
C VAL A 8 -9.69 -11.18 -6.66
N LEU A 9 -10.40 -11.62 -5.61
CA LEU A 9 -10.15 -12.92 -4.95
C LEU A 9 -10.41 -14.11 -5.88
N ARG A 10 -11.51 -14.06 -6.66
CA ARG A 10 -11.81 -15.08 -7.68
C ARG A 10 -10.77 -15.05 -8.80
N LYS A 11 -10.37 -13.89 -9.31
CA LYS A 11 -9.29 -13.78 -10.32
C LYS A 11 -7.95 -14.28 -9.79
N LEU A 12 -7.64 -14.07 -8.51
CA LEU A 12 -6.44 -14.62 -7.86
C LEU A 12 -6.44 -16.16 -7.86
N LEU A 13 -7.62 -16.77 -7.69
CA LEU A 13 -7.81 -18.22 -7.64
C LEU A 13 -7.99 -18.86 -9.04
N SER A 14 -8.52 -18.12 -10.00
CA SER A 14 -8.84 -18.60 -11.35
C SER A 14 -7.76 -18.28 -12.39
N ASP A 15 -7.01 -17.18 -12.22
CA ASP A 15 -5.96 -16.76 -13.14
C ASP A 15 -4.80 -16.06 -12.40
N PRO A 16 -4.01 -16.82 -11.61
CA PRO A 16 -2.95 -16.28 -10.76
C PRO A 16 -1.85 -15.55 -11.56
N LEU A 17 -1.69 -15.87 -12.86
CA LEU A 17 -0.74 -15.20 -13.75
C LEU A 17 -1.15 -13.75 -14.07
N SER A 18 -2.45 -13.44 -14.13
CA SER A 18 -2.95 -12.09 -14.37
C SER A 18 -2.72 -11.14 -13.17
N VAL A 19 -2.62 -11.69 -11.95
CA VAL A 19 -2.41 -10.93 -10.70
C VAL A 19 -0.94 -10.92 -10.25
N LEU A 20 -0.10 -11.75 -10.88
CA LEU A 20 1.37 -11.76 -10.74
C LEU A 20 2.04 -10.52 -11.37
N HIS A 21 1.37 -9.36 -11.36
CA HIS A 21 1.99 -8.12 -11.79
C HIS A 21 2.88 -7.58 -10.66
N PRO A 22 4.15 -7.20 -10.94
CA PRO A 22 5.07 -6.66 -9.92
C PRO A 22 4.46 -5.50 -9.12
N PHE A 23 3.59 -4.73 -9.79
CA PHE A 23 2.85 -3.60 -9.25
C PHE A 23 1.80 -3.94 -8.18
N ILE A 24 1.38 -5.20 -8.10
CA ILE A 24 0.45 -5.70 -7.08
C ILE A 24 1.23 -6.43 -6.00
N LEU A 25 2.16 -7.30 -6.40
CA LEU A 25 2.94 -8.14 -5.48
C LEU A 25 3.85 -7.33 -4.55
N LEU A 26 4.58 -6.35 -5.09
CA LEU A 26 5.52 -5.53 -4.33
C LEU A 26 4.82 -4.77 -3.19
N PRO A 27 3.72 -4.04 -3.44
CA PRO A 27 2.99 -3.37 -2.36
C PRO A 27 2.22 -4.33 -1.43
N MET A 28 1.72 -5.47 -1.91
CA MET A 28 1.13 -6.47 -1.01
C MET A 28 2.15 -7.08 -0.05
N ALA A 29 3.36 -7.37 -0.54
CA ALA A 29 4.47 -7.79 0.30
C ALA A 29 4.86 -6.69 1.30
N GLY A 30 4.91 -5.42 0.85
CA GLY A 30 5.14 -4.25 1.70
C GLY A 30 4.11 -4.11 2.82
N GLN A 31 2.82 -4.27 2.52
CA GLN A 31 1.72 -4.22 3.51
C GLN A 31 1.80 -5.34 4.54
N LEU A 32 2.09 -6.57 4.11
CA LEU A 32 2.29 -7.70 5.03
C LEU A 32 3.50 -7.48 5.93
N LEU A 33 4.59 -6.96 5.38
CA LEU A 33 5.82 -6.67 6.12
C LEU A 33 5.61 -5.57 7.16
N LEU A 34 4.84 -4.52 6.83
CA LEU A 34 4.48 -3.44 7.76
C LEU A 34 3.54 -3.93 8.87
N LEU A 35 2.58 -4.80 8.55
CA LEU A 35 1.73 -5.46 9.54
C LEU A 35 2.56 -6.24 10.55
N VAL A 36 3.50 -7.07 10.07
CA VAL A 36 4.39 -7.83 10.95
C VAL A 36 5.33 -6.91 11.73
N ALA A 37 5.84 -5.86 11.10
CA ALA A 37 6.71 -4.86 11.74
C ALA A 37 6.01 -4.10 12.87
N ALA A 38 4.73 -3.76 12.70
CA ALA A 38 3.95 -3.01 13.68
C ALA A 38 3.73 -3.77 14.99
N PHE A 39 3.66 -5.11 14.93
CA PHE A 39 3.48 -5.96 16.10
C PHE A 39 4.79 -6.54 16.67
N ARG A 40 5.94 -6.31 16.01
CA ARG A 40 7.25 -6.78 16.48
C ARG A 40 8.08 -5.66 17.11
N PRO A 41 8.37 -5.72 18.43
CA PRO A 41 9.36 -4.84 19.04
C PRO A 41 10.76 -5.17 18.47
N GLY A 42 11.51 -4.15 18.08
CA GLY A 42 12.87 -4.30 17.53
C GLY A 42 12.98 -4.46 16.01
N THR A 43 11.92 -4.16 15.25
CA THR A 43 11.98 -4.21 13.77
C THR A 43 13.03 -3.23 13.24
N PRO A 44 13.95 -3.66 12.36
CA PRO A 44 15.03 -2.81 11.89
C PRO A 44 14.51 -1.66 11.00
N ARG A 45 15.03 -0.45 11.22
CA ARG A 45 14.58 0.80 10.58
C ARG A 45 14.60 0.78 9.04
N TRP A 46 15.50 0.03 8.43
CA TRP A 46 15.59 -0.11 6.97
C TRP A 46 14.40 -0.90 6.39
N LEU A 47 13.90 -1.89 7.15
CA LEU A 47 12.77 -2.72 6.76
C LEU A 47 11.46 -1.92 6.80
N ILE A 48 11.29 -1.08 7.82
CA ILE A 48 10.17 -0.12 7.91
C ILE A 48 10.24 0.87 6.75
N ARG A 49 11.42 1.41 6.40
CA ARG A 49 11.58 2.29 5.22
C ARG A 49 11.18 1.63 3.91
N LEU A 50 11.61 0.38 3.67
CA LEU A 50 11.23 -0.35 2.45
C LEU A 50 9.74 -0.68 2.42
N ALA A 51 9.17 -1.11 3.55
CA ALA A 51 7.75 -1.40 3.67
C ALA A 51 6.93 -0.13 3.42
N THR A 52 7.21 0.97 4.13
CA THR A 52 6.50 2.25 3.94
C THR A 52 6.67 2.78 2.51
N GLY A 53 7.88 2.74 1.95
CA GLY A 53 8.14 3.23 0.60
C GLY A 53 7.41 2.44 -0.51
N SER A 54 7.29 1.12 -0.36
CA SER A 54 6.53 0.31 -1.33
C SER A 54 5.02 0.58 -1.27
N ILE A 55 4.47 0.90 -0.10
CA ILE A 55 3.06 1.29 0.02
C ILE A 55 2.83 2.72 -0.47
N ASP A 56 3.74 3.65 -0.16
CA ASP A 56 3.67 5.02 -0.68
C ASP A 56 3.69 5.04 -2.20
N LEU A 57 4.53 4.21 -2.82
CA LEU A 57 4.57 4.08 -4.28
C LEU A 57 3.19 3.69 -4.83
N LEU A 58 2.55 2.66 -4.27
CA LEU A 58 1.19 2.26 -4.67
C LEU A 58 0.18 3.39 -4.44
N LEU A 59 0.28 4.08 -3.31
CA LEU A 59 -0.62 5.17 -2.97
C LEU A 59 -0.48 6.34 -3.97
N TYR A 60 0.75 6.64 -4.41
CA TYR A 60 0.99 7.61 -5.47
C TYR A 60 0.32 7.20 -6.78
N PHE A 61 0.40 5.92 -7.17
CA PHE A 61 -0.33 5.43 -8.35
C PHE A 61 -1.84 5.55 -8.18
N MET A 62 -2.38 5.22 -7.00
CA MET A 62 -3.80 5.40 -6.70
C MET A 62 -4.22 6.87 -6.76
N ALA A 63 -3.39 7.79 -6.26
CA ALA A 63 -3.64 9.23 -6.33
C ALA A 63 -3.63 9.73 -7.77
N ILE A 64 -2.67 9.27 -8.60
CA ILE A 64 -2.61 9.58 -10.04
C ILE A 64 -3.87 9.06 -10.74
N ILE A 65 -4.23 7.79 -10.55
CA ILE A 65 -5.44 7.20 -11.12
C ILE A 65 -6.70 7.96 -10.65
N GLY A 66 -6.77 8.32 -9.37
CA GLY A 66 -7.85 9.13 -8.81
C GLY A 66 -7.96 10.51 -9.45
N LEU A 67 -6.83 11.13 -9.75
CA LEU A 67 -6.76 12.44 -10.42
C LEU A 67 -7.26 12.34 -11.88
N PHE A 68 -6.75 11.36 -12.64
CA PHE A 68 -7.16 11.14 -14.04
C PHE A 68 -8.61 10.67 -14.18
N SER A 69 -9.13 9.89 -13.21
CA SER A 69 -10.53 9.45 -13.19
C SER A 69 -11.49 10.48 -12.58
N GLN A 70 -11.01 11.67 -12.19
CA GLN A 70 -11.75 12.67 -11.39
C GLN A 70 -12.49 12.08 -10.17
N ASN A 71 -12.00 10.97 -9.65
CA ASN A 71 -12.65 10.24 -8.59
C ASN A 71 -12.20 10.78 -7.23
N ARG A 72 -12.92 11.81 -6.76
CA ARG A 72 -12.69 12.47 -5.47
C ARG A 72 -12.69 11.51 -4.28
N ARG A 73 -13.37 10.36 -4.38
CA ARG A 73 -13.38 9.34 -3.30
C ARG A 73 -12.02 8.66 -3.16
N ILE A 74 -11.35 8.35 -4.28
CA ILE A 74 -10.01 7.76 -4.27
C ILE A 74 -9.00 8.79 -3.73
N LEU A 75 -9.10 10.05 -4.18
CA LEU A 75 -8.25 11.14 -3.69
C LEU A 75 -8.41 11.42 -2.18
N LEU A 76 -9.64 11.41 -1.67
CA LEU A 76 -9.88 11.62 -0.23
C LEU A 76 -9.37 10.46 0.63
N SER A 77 -9.38 9.23 0.09
CA SER A 77 -8.90 8.05 0.83
C SER A 77 -7.38 7.90 0.83
N THR A 78 -6.67 8.53 -0.10
CA THR A 78 -5.20 8.58 -0.07
C THR A 78 -4.65 9.60 0.93
N LEU A 79 -5.35 10.71 1.21
CA LEU A 79 -4.91 11.75 2.16
C LEU A 79 -4.52 11.26 3.57
N PRO A 80 -5.35 10.48 4.31
CA PRO A 80 -4.98 10.03 5.65
C PRO A 80 -3.74 9.11 5.61
N PHE A 81 -3.57 8.36 4.53
CA PHE A 81 -2.41 7.49 4.36
C PHE A 81 -1.14 8.31 4.05
N THR A 82 -1.23 9.32 3.19
CA THR A 82 -0.10 10.24 2.94
C THR A 82 0.32 10.96 4.22
N ALA A 83 -0.64 11.40 5.05
CA ALA A 83 -0.36 11.99 6.34
C ALA A 83 0.37 11.01 7.29
N ALA A 84 -0.12 9.76 7.38
CA ALA A 84 0.51 8.73 8.19
C ALA A 84 1.93 8.39 7.73
N SER A 85 2.17 8.31 6.42
CA SER A 85 3.52 8.11 5.86
C SER A 85 4.47 9.25 6.23
N VAL A 86 4.02 10.51 6.06
CA VAL A 86 4.83 11.68 6.44
C VAL A 86 5.17 11.64 7.93
N LEU A 87 4.22 11.27 8.79
CA LEU A 87 4.48 11.11 10.22
C LEU A 87 5.48 9.98 10.50
N ALA A 88 5.32 8.82 9.87
CA ALA A 88 6.24 7.69 10.02
C ALA A 88 7.67 8.05 9.58
N PHE A 89 7.85 8.76 8.47
CA PHE A 89 9.16 9.24 8.03
C PHE A 89 9.75 10.29 8.96
N ARG A 90 8.92 11.15 9.57
CA ARG A 90 9.38 12.15 10.54
C ARG A 90 9.85 11.50 11.84
N GLU A 91 9.15 10.48 12.32
CA GLU A 91 9.55 9.75 13.53
C GLU A 91 10.86 8.98 13.30
N LEU A 92 10.97 8.32 12.14
CA LEU A 92 12.19 7.59 11.78
C LEU A 92 13.43 8.47 11.56
N ARG A 93 13.25 9.80 11.43
CA ARG A 93 14.33 10.79 11.32
C ARG A 93 14.72 11.38 12.69
N LYS A 94 13.84 11.32 13.70
CA LYS A 94 14.07 11.92 15.02
C LYS A 94 14.90 11.05 15.96
N GLU A 95 14.96 9.74 15.72
CA GLU A 95 15.85 8.80 16.42
C GLU A 95 17.11 8.45 15.64
#